data_AF-A0A3E3IT80-F1
#
_entry.id   AF-A0A3E3IT80-F1
#
_cell.length_a   1.000
_cell.length_b   1.000
_cell.length_c   1.000
_cell.angle_alpha   90.00
_cell.angle_beta   90.00
_cell.angle_gamma   90.00
#
_symmetry.space_group_name_H-M   'P 1'
#
loop_
_entity.id
_entity.type
_entity.pdbx_description
1 polymer ?
#
loop_
_entity_poly.entity_id
_entity_poly.type
_entity_poly.pdbx_seq_one_letter_code
_entity_poly.pdbx_strand_id
1 'polypeptide(L)'
;MKRIFSLFLVLTMAISLFTGCGKKDAAETGSDKLSIVTTIFPEYDWVKEILGDKAEATELTMLLDNGVDLHSYQPTADDIVKISDCDIFIYVGGESDKWVDDALKEAANKDMKAINLLDVLGDSVKTEETVEGMQEIEHDHDHSKEVSTFEDDEVQDRSLSDWAGDWHSAYPFALDGTLDDAFAAMAEEGEMTADEYKTYYQNGYKTDITNIDIKGDHIEFTYEDGKKVGSDYRYVGYYIQNWSTGTKAAMYRFEAADKDPGAPIYIEFNDHMIEPAAAEHFHIRMSNESFDAIVDPEESWPTFFPADMTGEEICEHMEGHDHEHEEEADEHVWLSLKNAETLVGAISDALQELDSDNKDTYAANTSAYIEKLSALDGEYQSAVDGAAHKTLLFGDRFPFRYLVDDYGLSYYAAFAGCSAESEASFETVSFLAKKVDELKLPCVLTIEGKNHKIAETIVENTAEKNQKILTMDSMQATTSEDVKNGMTYLSVMEQNLGVLKEALG
;
A
#
# COMPACT_ATOMS: atom_id res chain seq x y z
N MET A 1 -82.97 -8.29 -33.78
CA MET A 1 -81.64 -7.72 -34.07
C MET A 1 -81.15 -7.03 -32.81
N LYS A 2 -79.89 -7.27 -32.38
CA LYS A 2 -79.30 -7.01 -31.04
C LYS A 2 -79.36 -8.18 -30.03
N ARG A 3 -78.99 -9.43 -30.39
CA ARG A 3 -78.59 -10.50 -29.43
C ARG A 3 -77.65 -11.59 -30.02
N ILE A 4 -76.90 -11.29 -31.10
CA ILE A 4 -75.96 -12.25 -31.73
C ILE A 4 -74.52 -11.72 -31.80
N PHE A 5 -74.23 -10.55 -31.21
CA PHE A 5 -72.89 -9.93 -31.29
C PHE A 5 -71.96 -10.20 -30.09
N SER A 6 -72.38 -10.96 -29.08
CA SER A 6 -71.56 -11.24 -27.89
C SER A 6 -70.98 -12.67 -27.82
N LEU A 7 -71.17 -13.49 -28.85
CA LEU A 7 -70.63 -14.86 -28.90
C LEU A 7 -69.48 -15.05 -29.91
N PHE A 8 -69.06 -13.99 -30.59
CA PHE A 8 -67.93 -14.04 -31.54
C PHE A 8 -66.64 -13.38 -31.03
N LEU A 9 -66.63 -12.88 -29.78
CA LEU A 9 -65.44 -12.26 -29.14
C LEU A 9 -64.80 -13.15 -28.06
N VAL A 10 -65.40 -14.30 -27.71
CA VAL A 10 -64.87 -15.22 -26.69
C VAL A 10 -64.25 -16.48 -27.30
N LEU A 11 -64.46 -16.74 -28.61
CA LEU A 11 -63.91 -17.93 -29.28
C LEU A 11 -62.59 -17.68 -30.04
N THR A 12 -62.13 -16.43 -30.15
CA THR A 12 -60.82 -16.07 -30.73
C THR A 12 -59.71 -15.85 -29.70
N MET A 13 -59.97 -16.08 -28.40
CA MET A 13 -58.98 -15.92 -27.32
C MET A 13 -58.62 -17.25 -26.63
N ALA A 14 -58.84 -18.39 -27.28
CA ALA A 14 -58.54 -19.72 -26.71
C ALA A 14 -57.82 -20.71 -27.66
N ILE A 15 -57.31 -20.25 -28.82
CA ILE A 15 -56.58 -21.11 -29.78
C ILE A 15 -55.25 -20.47 -30.18
N SER A 16 -54.43 -20.10 -29.21
CA SER A 16 -53.04 -19.66 -29.44
C SER A 16 -52.02 -20.30 -28.50
N LEU A 17 -52.34 -21.44 -27.89
CA LEU A 17 -51.48 -22.11 -26.88
C LEU A 17 -50.81 -23.42 -27.32
N PHE A 18 -50.85 -23.84 -28.59
CA PHE A 18 -50.11 -25.04 -29.01
C PHE A 18 -49.63 -24.96 -30.47
N THR A 19 -48.49 -24.30 -30.69
CA THR A 19 -47.55 -24.58 -31.79
C THR A 19 -46.22 -23.91 -31.48
N GLY A 20 -45.30 -24.69 -30.92
CA GLY A 20 -43.95 -24.22 -30.57
C GLY A 20 -43.00 -25.33 -30.12
N CYS A 21 -43.23 -26.59 -30.49
CA CYS A 21 -42.18 -27.62 -30.41
C CYS A 21 -41.33 -27.55 -31.68
N GLY A 22 -40.46 -26.55 -31.74
CA GLY A 22 -39.16 -26.73 -32.39
C GLY A 22 -38.19 -26.95 -31.24
N LYS A 23 -37.48 -28.08 -31.25
CA LYS A 23 -36.37 -28.36 -30.36
C LYS A 23 -35.32 -27.27 -30.63
N LYS A 24 -35.44 -26.14 -29.93
CA LYS A 24 -34.32 -25.25 -29.69
C LYS A 24 -33.53 -25.99 -28.64
N ASP A 25 -32.42 -26.56 -29.07
CA ASP A 25 -31.31 -26.78 -28.17
C ASP A 25 -31.24 -25.56 -27.26
N ALA A 26 -31.24 -25.80 -25.95
CA ALA A 26 -30.80 -24.78 -25.02
C ALA A 26 -29.47 -24.32 -25.59
N ALA A 27 -29.43 -23.08 -26.08
CA ALA A 27 -28.16 -22.47 -26.38
C ALA A 27 -27.43 -22.47 -25.04
N GLU A 28 -26.46 -23.38 -24.91
CA GLU A 28 -25.30 -23.15 -24.07
C GLU A 28 -24.78 -21.79 -24.50
N THR A 29 -25.17 -20.76 -23.76
CA THR A 29 -24.49 -19.48 -23.74
C THR A 29 -23.50 -19.51 -22.58
N GLY A 30 -22.71 -20.59 -22.51
CA GLY A 30 -21.35 -20.52 -22.01
C GLY A 30 -20.50 -20.22 -23.23
N SER A 31 -19.83 -19.09 -23.24
CA SER A 31 -18.82 -18.83 -24.25
C SER A 31 -17.70 -19.84 -24.02
N ASP A 32 -17.50 -20.81 -24.93
CA ASP A 32 -16.33 -21.72 -24.98
C ASP A 32 -14.99 -20.95 -25.19
N LYS A 33 -14.94 -19.65 -24.91
CA LYS A 33 -13.74 -18.84 -25.04
C LYS A 33 -12.96 -18.95 -23.74
N LEU A 34 -11.67 -19.24 -23.88
CA LEU A 34 -10.70 -19.14 -22.80
C LEU A 34 -10.79 -17.74 -22.18
N SER A 35 -10.95 -17.68 -20.85
CA SER A 35 -11.04 -16.43 -20.09
C SER A 35 -9.78 -16.25 -19.24
N ILE A 36 -9.13 -15.11 -19.41
CA ILE A 36 -7.87 -14.77 -18.75
C ILE A 36 -8.02 -13.40 -18.09
N VAL A 37 -7.69 -13.33 -16.81
CA VAL A 37 -7.67 -12.09 -16.04
C VAL A 37 -6.24 -11.80 -15.62
N THR A 38 -5.79 -10.56 -15.80
CA THR A 38 -4.48 -10.06 -15.37
C THR A 38 -4.68 -8.84 -14.46
N THR A 39 -3.82 -8.61 -13.48
CA THR A 39 -3.92 -7.41 -12.64
C THR A 39 -3.45 -6.20 -13.43
N ILE A 40 -2.22 -6.24 -13.95
CA ILE A 40 -1.53 -5.08 -14.54
C ILE A 40 -1.29 -5.18 -16.05
N PHE A 41 -0.87 -4.07 -16.65
CA PHE A 41 -0.61 -3.95 -18.10
C PHE A 41 0.49 -4.85 -18.65
N PRO A 42 1.67 -5.01 -18.01
CA PRO A 42 2.72 -5.91 -18.50
C PRO A 42 2.20 -7.33 -18.75
N GLU A 43 1.49 -7.91 -17.78
CA GLU A 43 0.88 -9.24 -17.88
C GLU A 43 -0.11 -9.32 -19.04
N TYR A 44 -1.00 -8.32 -19.14
CA TYR A 44 -2.00 -8.23 -20.20
C TYR A 44 -1.35 -8.24 -21.60
N ASP A 45 -0.32 -7.42 -21.80
CA ASP A 45 0.37 -7.31 -23.09
C ASP A 45 1.17 -8.58 -23.41
N TRP A 46 1.83 -9.19 -22.41
CA TRP A 46 2.53 -10.47 -22.58
C TRP A 46 1.58 -11.58 -23.01
N VAL A 47 0.42 -11.72 -22.34
CA VAL A 47 -0.61 -12.69 -22.74
C VAL A 47 -1.07 -12.42 -24.17
N LYS A 48 -1.33 -11.17 -24.53
CA LYS A 48 -1.74 -10.78 -25.87
C LYS A 48 -0.71 -11.13 -26.93
N GLU A 49 0.58 -10.92 -26.67
CA GLU A 49 1.69 -11.30 -27.57
C GLU A 49 1.80 -12.82 -27.72
N ILE A 50 1.61 -13.60 -26.65
CA ILE A 50 1.59 -15.07 -26.71
C ILE A 50 0.40 -15.56 -27.54
N LEU A 51 -0.80 -15.00 -27.29
CA LEU A 51 -2.03 -15.37 -28.00
C LEU A 51 -1.98 -14.99 -29.49
N GLY A 52 -1.38 -13.86 -29.84
CA GLY A 52 -1.31 -13.34 -31.21
C GLY A 52 -2.71 -13.21 -31.83
N ASP A 53 -2.92 -13.81 -33.01
CA ASP A 53 -4.21 -13.79 -33.72
C ASP A 53 -5.39 -14.42 -32.91
N LYS A 54 -5.10 -15.13 -31.81
CA LYS A 54 -6.09 -15.74 -30.92
C LYS A 54 -6.60 -14.79 -29.84
N ALA A 55 -5.99 -13.62 -29.65
CA ALA A 55 -6.41 -12.67 -28.62
C ALA A 55 -7.90 -12.26 -28.78
N GLU A 56 -8.37 -12.02 -30.00
CA GLU A 56 -9.78 -11.68 -30.29
C GLU A 56 -10.78 -12.82 -29.99
N ALA A 57 -10.28 -14.06 -29.95
CA ALA A 57 -11.06 -15.24 -29.61
C ALA A 57 -11.00 -15.58 -28.11
N THR A 58 -10.21 -14.84 -27.33
CA THR A 58 -9.99 -15.02 -25.90
C THR A 58 -10.68 -13.88 -25.15
N GLU A 59 -11.26 -14.15 -23.98
CA GLU A 59 -11.73 -13.11 -23.08
C GLU A 59 -10.57 -12.68 -22.18
N LEU A 60 -9.77 -11.73 -22.66
CA LEU A 60 -8.63 -11.18 -21.93
C LEU A 60 -9.02 -9.88 -21.23
N THR A 61 -8.89 -9.85 -19.90
CA THR A 61 -9.24 -8.70 -19.06
C THR A 61 -8.04 -8.23 -18.24
N MET A 62 -7.80 -6.92 -18.23
CA MET A 62 -6.87 -6.24 -17.33
C MET A 62 -7.69 -5.55 -16.23
N LEU A 63 -7.36 -5.77 -14.95
CA LEU A 63 -8.11 -5.18 -13.84
C LEU A 63 -7.76 -3.71 -13.62
N LEU A 64 -6.46 -3.37 -13.55
CA LEU A 64 -5.98 -2.01 -13.35
C LEU A 64 -5.96 -1.26 -14.69
N ASP A 65 -7.13 -0.90 -15.19
CA ASP A 65 -7.31 -0.35 -16.54
C ASP A 65 -7.58 1.15 -16.60
N ASN A 66 -7.65 1.80 -15.43
CA ASN A 66 -8.04 3.19 -15.25
C ASN A 66 -6.88 4.11 -14.83
N GLY A 67 -5.66 3.57 -14.74
CA GLY A 67 -4.46 4.30 -14.34
C GLY A 67 -4.36 4.59 -12.84
N VAL A 68 -5.03 3.78 -12.02
CA VAL A 68 -4.78 3.74 -10.58
C VAL A 68 -3.43 3.06 -10.33
N ASP A 69 -2.69 3.59 -9.36
CA ASP A 69 -1.41 3.04 -8.88
C ASP A 69 -1.60 1.65 -8.28
N LEU A 70 -0.72 0.70 -8.57
CA LEU A 70 -0.89 -0.69 -8.15
C LEU A 70 -0.98 -0.84 -6.63
N HIS A 71 -0.17 -0.05 -5.90
CA HIS A 71 -0.04 -0.08 -4.44
C HIS A 71 -1.30 0.41 -3.72
N SER A 72 -2.21 1.07 -4.45
CA SER A 72 -3.47 1.60 -3.92
C SER A 72 -4.70 0.85 -4.44
N TYR A 73 -4.50 -0.20 -5.25
CA TYR A 73 -5.61 -0.91 -5.86
C TYR A 73 -6.36 -1.76 -4.83
N GLN A 74 -7.69 -1.64 -4.85
CA GLN A 74 -8.57 -2.55 -4.15
C GLN A 74 -9.56 -3.16 -5.15
N PRO A 75 -9.71 -4.49 -5.19
CA PRO A 75 -10.58 -5.16 -6.14
C PRO A 75 -12.04 -4.78 -5.90
N THR A 76 -12.78 -4.50 -6.96
CA THR A 76 -14.22 -4.32 -6.86
C THR A 76 -14.93 -5.68 -6.79
N ALA A 77 -16.19 -5.70 -6.35
CA ALA A 77 -16.99 -6.93 -6.39
C ALA A 77 -17.12 -7.52 -7.81
N ASP A 78 -17.13 -6.67 -8.84
CA ASP A 78 -17.15 -7.12 -10.23
C ASP A 78 -15.81 -7.76 -10.62
N ASP A 79 -14.68 -7.27 -10.10
CA ASP A 79 -13.36 -7.86 -10.35
C ASP A 79 -13.23 -9.23 -9.68
N ILE A 80 -13.69 -9.37 -8.44
CA ILE A 80 -13.75 -10.66 -7.75
C ILE A 80 -14.59 -11.69 -8.53
N VAL A 81 -15.71 -11.27 -9.14
CA VAL A 81 -16.53 -12.15 -9.98
C VAL A 81 -15.77 -12.59 -11.24
N LYS A 82 -15.06 -11.67 -11.92
CA LYS A 82 -14.25 -12.02 -13.09
C LYS A 82 -13.15 -13.02 -12.75
N ILE A 83 -12.45 -12.80 -11.64
CA ILE A 83 -11.40 -13.72 -11.14
C ILE A 83 -12.01 -15.08 -10.77
N SER A 84 -13.14 -15.07 -10.06
CA SER A 84 -13.83 -16.29 -9.63
C SER A 84 -14.14 -17.26 -10.77
N ASP A 85 -14.43 -16.73 -11.96
CA ASP A 85 -14.95 -17.51 -13.09
C ASP A 85 -13.91 -17.76 -14.20
N CYS A 86 -12.73 -17.12 -14.18
CA CYS A 86 -11.76 -17.23 -15.27
C CYS A 86 -10.98 -18.56 -15.27
N ASP A 87 -10.35 -18.88 -16.41
CA ASP A 87 -9.52 -20.08 -16.57
C ASP A 87 -8.08 -19.84 -16.10
N ILE A 88 -7.55 -18.63 -16.32
CA ILE A 88 -6.23 -18.21 -15.88
C ILE A 88 -6.34 -16.86 -15.17
N PHE A 89 -5.77 -16.76 -13.98
CA PHE A 89 -5.57 -15.50 -13.28
C PHE A 89 -4.07 -15.25 -13.12
N ILE A 90 -3.58 -14.12 -13.61
CA ILE A 90 -2.18 -13.71 -13.54
C ILE A 90 -2.13 -12.44 -12.69
N TYR A 91 -1.21 -12.41 -11.74
CA TYR A 91 -1.04 -11.30 -10.80
C TYR A 91 0.42 -11.24 -10.35
N VAL A 92 0.83 -10.08 -9.82
CA VAL A 92 2.21 -9.82 -9.45
C VAL A 92 2.59 -10.66 -8.25
N GLY A 93 1.74 -10.64 -7.22
CA GLY A 93 2.06 -11.14 -5.89
C GLY A 93 2.65 -10.04 -5.00
N GLY A 94 3.01 -10.40 -3.77
CA GLY A 94 3.55 -9.47 -2.79
C GLY A 94 2.47 -8.77 -1.98
N GLU A 95 2.85 -7.65 -1.37
CA GLU A 95 2.03 -6.80 -0.51
C GLU A 95 0.83 -6.20 -1.25
N SER A 96 1.01 -5.67 -2.46
CA SER A 96 -0.05 -5.05 -3.28
C SER A 96 -1.15 -6.04 -3.67
N ASP A 97 -0.81 -7.33 -3.77
CA ASP A 97 -1.72 -8.40 -4.17
C ASP A 97 -2.16 -9.29 -2.98
N LYS A 98 -1.96 -8.89 -1.73
CA LYS A 98 -2.41 -9.65 -0.53
C LYS A 98 -3.89 -10.06 -0.58
N TRP A 99 -4.73 -9.23 -1.21
CA TRP A 99 -6.17 -9.50 -1.39
C TRP A 99 -6.47 -10.71 -2.29
N VAL A 100 -5.51 -11.15 -3.11
CA VAL A 100 -5.67 -12.25 -4.06
C VAL A 100 -5.94 -13.58 -3.35
N ASP A 101 -5.31 -13.83 -2.21
CA ASP A 101 -5.49 -15.08 -1.46
C ASP A 101 -6.94 -15.34 -1.10
N ASP A 102 -7.65 -14.29 -0.68
CA ASP A 102 -9.06 -14.38 -0.34
C ASP A 102 -9.95 -14.50 -1.59
N ALA A 103 -9.58 -13.81 -2.68
CA ALA A 103 -10.26 -13.97 -3.96
C ALA A 103 -10.16 -15.42 -4.49
N LEU A 104 -9.00 -16.05 -4.38
CA LEU A 104 -8.74 -17.43 -4.83
C LEU A 104 -9.47 -18.46 -3.97
N LYS A 105 -9.53 -18.28 -2.63
CA LYS A 105 -10.25 -19.19 -1.73
C LYS A 105 -11.72 -19.31 -2.12
N GLU A 106 -12.35 -18.19 -2.47
CA GLU A 106 -13.78 -18.09 -2.78
C GLU A 106 -14.10 -18.32 -4.26
N ALA A 107 -13.11 -18.48 -5.14
CA ALA A 107 -13.31 -18.64 -6.58
C ALA A 107 -14.23 -19.82 -6.94
N ALA A 108 -15.15 -19.61 -7.88
CA ALA A 108 -16.09 -20.64 -8.34
C ALA A 108 -15.40 -21.69 -9.23
N ASN A 109 -14.48 -21.25 -10.09
CA ASN A 109 -13.66 -22.15 -10.91
C ASN A 109 -12.52 -22.74 -10.07
N LYS A 110 -12.71 -23.97 -9.61
CA LYS A 110 -11.69 -24.71 -8.84
C LYS A 110 -10.57 -25.29 -9.68
N ASP A 111 -10.71 -25.27 -11.01
CA ASP A 111 -9.69 -25.70 -11.97
C ASP A 111 -8.89 -24.50 -12.53
N MET A 112 -9.16 -23.28 -12.07
CA MET A 112 -8.44 -22.06 -12.47
C MET A 112 -6.93 -22.20 -12.22
N LYS A 113 -6.14 -21.74 -13.19
CA LYS A 113 -4.69 -21.62 -13.07
C LYS A 113 -4.32 -20.22 -12.58
N ALA A 114 -3.94 -20.10 -11.32
CA ALA A 114 -3.36 -18.88 -10.77
C ALA A 114 -1.85 -18.84 -11.05
N ILE A 115 -1.33 -17.70 -11.52
CA ILE A 115 0.09 -17.46 -11.80
C ILE A 115 0.51 -16.20 -11.05
N ASN A 116 1.32 -16.37 -10.02
CA ASN A 116 1.97 -15.31 -9.26
C ASN A 116 3.36 -15.05 -9.86
N LEU A 117 3.64 -13.82 -10.30
CA LEU A 117 4.93 -13.48 -10.92
C LEU A 117 6.11 -13.64 -9.96
N LEU A 118 5.96 -13.24 -8.68
CA LEU A 118 6.99 -13.42 -7.66
C LEU A 118 7.29 -14.90 -7.41
N ASP A 119 6.27 -15.76 -7.32
CA ASP A 119 6.47 -17.21 -7.15
C ASP A 119 7.19 -17.85 -8.34
N VAL A 120 6.92 -17.37 -9.57
CA VAL A 120 7.61 -17.84 -10.78
C VAL A 120 9.10 -17.52 -10.74
N LEU A 121 9.46 -16.37 -10.17
CA LEU A 121 10.84 -15.92 -10.04
C LEU A 121 11.58 -16.56 -8.84
N GLY A 122 10.86 -16.88 -7.77
CA GLY A 122 11.40 -17.57 -6.59
C GLY A 122 12.64 -16.85 -6.03
N ASP A 123 13.77 -17.57 -5.93
CA ASP A 123 15.02 -17.04 -5.34
C ASP A 123 15.61 -15.80 -6.07
N SER A 124 15.10 -15.43 -7.26
CA SER A 124 15.54 -14.21 -7.95
C SER A 124 14.77 -12.94 -7.56
N VAL A 125 13.69 -13.07 -6.78
CA VAL A 125 12.97 -11.94 -6.21
C VAL A 125 13.93 -11.10 -5.35
N LYS A 126 13.84 -9.79 -5.52
CA LYS A 126 14.58 -8.79 -4.74
C LYS A 126 13.67 -8.22 -3.69
N THR A 127 14.31 -7.69 -2.67
CA THR A 127 13.65 -6.99 -1.61
C THR A 127 13.76 -5.49 -1.89
N GLU A 128 12.77 -4.75 -1.43
CA GLU A 128 12.84 -3.29 -1.37
C GLU A 128 14.12 -2.90 -0.61
N GLU A 129 14.75 -1.82 -1.07
CA GLU A 129 15.94 -1.31 -0.41
C GLU A 129 15.85 0.20 -0.18
N THR A 130 16.25 0.59 1.03
CA THR A 130 16.51 1.97 1.37
C THR A 130 17.95 2.32 1.03
N VAL A 131 18.16 3.41 0.28
CA VAL A 131 19.50 3.93 -0.04
C VAL A 131 19.76 5.25 0.67
N GLU A 132 21.04 5.63 0.79
CA GLU A 132 21.45 6.87 1.47
C GLU A 132 20.65 8.09 0.98
N GLY A 133 20.00 8.78 1.91
CA GLY A 133 19.24 10.01 1.65
C GLY A 133 17.91 9.82 0.95
N MET A 134 17.45 8.58 0.81
CA MET A 134 16.04 8.26 0.63
C MET A 134 15.28 8.63 1.90
N GLN A 135 14.07 9.15 1.76
CA GLN A 135 13.19 9.37 2.90
C GLN A 135 12.76 8.01 3.43
N GLU A 136 12.96 7.78 4.73
CA GLU A 136 12.42 6.61 5.39
C GLU A 136 10.90 6.66 5.28
N ILE A 137 10.35 5.54 4.82
CA ILE A 137 8.94 5.27 4.95
C ILE A 137 8.78 4.95 6.43
N GLU A 138 8.01 5.76 7.17
CA GLU A 138 7.43 5.22 8.41
C GLU A 138 6.58 4.04 7.91
N HIS A 139 7.12 2.82 7.99
CA HIS A 139 6.35 1.62 7.71
C HIS A 139 5.23 1.65 8.75
N ASP A 140 4.07 2.11 8.31
CA ASP A 140 2.79 2.01 9.02
C ASP A 140 2.45 0.51 9.01
N HIS A 141 3.19 -0.25 9.83
CA HIS A 141 2.93 -1.65 10.06
C HIS A 141 1.49 -1.74 10.53
N ASP A 142 0.74 -2.65 9.92
CA ASP A 142 -0.67 -2.95 10.12
C ASP A 142 -1.04 -3.19 11.59
N HIS A 143 -1.12 -2.10 12.34
CA HIS A 143 -1.77 -1.95 13.65
C HIS A 143 -2.52 -0.63 13.63
N SER A 144 -3.68 -0.65 12.98
CA SER A 144 -4.73 0.36 13.09
C SER A 144 -4.30 1.84 12.95
N LYS A 145 -4.02 2.29 11.72
CA LYS A 145 -4.13 3.72 11.34
C LYS A 145 -3.48 4.70 12.34
N GLU A 146 -2.26 4.47 12.81
CA GLU A 146 -1.58 5.51 13.59
C GLU A 146 -1.22 6.67 12.64
N VAL A 147 -1.93 7.79 12.73
CA VAL A 147 -1.75 8.90 11.77
C VAL A 147 -0.77 9.93 12.34
N SER A 148 0.49 9.84 11.94
CA SER A 148 1.55 10.82 12.25
C SER A 148 1.64 11.96 11.21
N THR A 149 1.05 11.74 10.02
CA THR A 149 1.03 12.65 8.86
C THR A 149 -0.40 12.93 8.40
N PHE A 150 -0.89 14.14 8.67
CA PHE A 150 -2.23 14.58 8.27
C PHE A 150 -2.32 16.09 8.09
N GLU A 151 -3.26 16.52 7.26
CA GLU A 151 -3.65 17.92 7.15
C GLU A 151 -4.59 18.32 8.29
N ASP A 152 -4.44 19.55 8.77
CA ASP A 152 -5.15 20.04 9.96
C ASP A 152 -6.69 19.94 9.84
N ASP A 153 -7.23 19.94 8.61
CA ASP A 153 -8.66 19.84 8.32
C ASP A 153 -9.20 18.40 8.18
N GLU A 154 -8.33 17.39 8.25
CA GLU A 154 -8.71 15.98 8.25
C GLU A 154 -9.12 15.50 9.65
N VAL A 155 -8.69 16.19 10.70
CA VAL A 155 -9.01 15.84 12.09
C VAL A 155 -10.50 16.08 12.38
N GLN A 156 -11.19 15.03 12.82
CA GLN A 156 -12.60 15.07 13.19
C GLN A 156 -12.79 15.10 14.70
N ASP A 157 -13.90 15.70 15.13
CA ASP A 157 -14.34 15.64 16.52
C ASP A 157 -14.60 14.19 16.94
N ARG A 158 -14.15 13.84 18.15
CA ARG A 158 -14.32 12.50 18.73
C ARG A 158 -15.08 12.53 20.04
N SER A 159 -15.64 11.40 20.40
CA SER A 159 -16.49 11.24 21.58
C SER A 159 -15.83 10.34 22.60
N LEU A 160 -16.13 10.50 23.89
CA LEU A 160 -15.49 9.69 24.93
C LEU A 160 -15.71 8.17 24.74
N SER A 161 -16.78 7.77 24.04
CA SER A 161 -17.04 6.36 23.72
C SER A 161 -16.00 5.73 22.81
N ASP A 162 -15.20 6.53 22.11
CA ASP A 162 -14.10 6.05 21.26
C ASP A 162 -12.97 5.44 22.12
N TRP A 163 -12.86 5.85 23.39
CA TRP A 163 -11.95 5.28 24.40
C TRP A 163 -12.66 4.32 25.38
N ALA A 164 -13.89 3.88 25.09
CA ALA A 164 -14.64 3.03 26.01
C ALA A 164 -13.94 1.68 26.24
N GLY A 165 -13.72 1.32 27.49
CA GLY A 165 -12.98 0.11 27.84
C GLY A 165 -12.53 0.11 29.30
N ASP A 166 -11.91 -1.00 29.69
CA ASP A 166 -11.21 -1.13 30.97
C ASP A 166 -9.70 -1.16 30.64
N TRP A 167 -8.91 -0.29 31.27
CA TRP A 167 -7.53 0.00 30.88
C TRP A 167 -6.58 -0.15 32.06
N HIS A 168 -5.32 -0.53 31.80
CA HIS A 168 -4.26 -0.59 32.80
C HIS A 168 -3.01 0.20 32.37
N SER A 169 -2.26 0.73 33.35
CA SER A 169 -1.06 1.53 33.05
C SER A 169 0.11 0.65 32.58
N ALA A 170 0.86 1.14 31.58
CA ALA A 170 2.13 0.55 31.17
C ALA A 170 3.27 0.75 32.20
N TYR A 171 3.11 1.72 33.11
CA TYR A 171 4.19 2.15 34.00
C TYR A 171 4.75 1.07 34.94
N PRO A 172 3.92 0.22 35.58
CA PRO A 172 4.44 -0.88 36.41
C PRO A 172 5.34 -1.84 35.62
N PHE A 173 5.01 -2.14 34.36
CA PHE A 173 5.80 -3.01 33.48
C PHE A 173 7.16 -2.39 33.11
N ALA A 174 7.21 -1.07 32.92
CA ALA A 174 8.46 -0.35 32.70
C ALA A 174 9.39 -0.36 33.95
N LEU A 175 8.81 -0.51 35.16
CA LEU A 175 9.56 -0.50 36.42
C LEU A 175 10.05 -1.88 36.85
N ASP A 176 9.24 -2.92 36.67
CA ASP A 176 9.56 -4.28 37.12
C ASP A 176 10.46 -5.07 36.17
N GLY A 177 10.70 -4.51 34.98
CA GLY A 177 11.58 -5.05 33.95
C GLY A 177 10.85 -5.92 32.92
N THR A 178 9.52 -5.97 32.95
CA THR A 178 8.73 -6.71 31.96
C THR A 178 9.00 -6.20 30.54
N LEU A 179 9.17 -4.89 30.35
CA LEU A 179 9.42 -4.26 29.05
C LEU A 179 10.91 -4.25 28.63
N ASP A 180 11.79 -4.93 29.38
CA ASP A 180 13.23 -4.86 29.12
C ASP A 180 13.64 -5.50 27.78
N ASP A 181 12.92 -6.52 27.33
CA ASP A 181 13.16 -7.16 26.03
C ASP A 181 12.79 -6.21 24.87
N ALA A 182 11.65 -5.51 24.95
CA ALA A 182 11.26 -4.49 23.98
C ALA A 182 12.27 -3.33 23.91
N PHE A 183 12.79 -2.87 25.06
CA PHE A 183 13.85 -1.85 25.08
C PHE A 183 15.16 -2.35 24.46
N ALA A 184 15.45 -3.65 24.57
CA ALA A 184 16.61 -4.24 23.93
C ALA A 184 16.43 -4.28 22.41
N ALA A 185 15.26 -4.70 21.92
CA ALA A 185 14.92 -4.72 20.49
C ALA A 185 14.98 -3.31 19.87
N MET A 186 14.31 -2.33 20.48
CA MET A 186 14.38 -0.92 20.02
C MET A 186 15.81 -0.36 19.96
N ALA A 187 16.72 -0.85 20.80
CA ALA A 187 18.12 -0.42 20.81
C ALA A 187 18.98 -1.06 19.72
N GLU A 188 18.50 -2.11 19.04
CA GLU A 188 19.20 -2.71 17.90
C GLU A 188 19.07 -1.83 16.65
N GLU A 189 17.91 -1.18 16.48
CA GLU A 189 17.55 -0.36 15.32
C GLU A 189 17.63 1.15 15.57
N GLY A 190 17.50 1.56 16.84
CA GLY A 190 17.45 2.96 17.24
C GLY A 190 18.79 3.62 17.60
N GLU A 191 18.75 4.92 17.84
CA GLU A 191 19.93 5.73 18.21
C GLU A 191 20.27 5.67 19.71
N MET A 192 19.41 5.07 20.54
CA MET A 192 19.54 5.00 22.00
C MET A 192 19.87 3.57 22.46
N THR A 193 20.60 3.46 23.57
CA THR A 193 20.82 2.16 24.22
C THR A 193 19.55 1.67 24.95
N ALA A 194 19.45 0.37 25.20
CA ALA A 194 18.31 -0.21 25.94
C ALA A 194 18.09 0.45 27.32
N ASP A 195 19.17 0.78 28.04
CA ASP A 195 19.10 1.50 29.32
C ASP A 195 18.58 2.93 29.15
N GLU A 196 18.89 3.58 28.02
CA GLU A 196 18.40 4.92 27.69
C GLU A 196 16.92 4.88 27.30
N TYR A 197 16.49 3.91 26.47
CA TYR A 197 15.07 3.67 26.17
C TYR A 197 14.27 3.38 27.44
N LYS A 198 14.75 2.48 28.29
CA LYS A 198 14.14 2.19 29.59
C LYS A 198 13.96 3.46 30.43
N THR A 199 14.99 4.29 30.50
CA THR A 199 14.92 5.57 31.25
C THR A 199 13.92 6.53 30.62
N TYR A 200 13.88 6.62 29.29
CA TYR A 200 12.95 7.45 28.54
C TYR A 200 11.49 7.07 28.80
N TYR A 201 11.14 5.80 28.61
CA TYR A 201 9.79 5.28 28.84
C TYR A 201 9.38 5.32 30.32
N GLN A 202 10.30 5.09 31.26
CA GLN A 202 10.02 5.25 32.70
C GLN A 202 9.69 6.70 33.08
N ASN A 203 10.23 7.69 32.39
CA ASN A 203 9.87 9.10 32.61
C ASN A 203 8.54 9.43 31.95
N GLY A 204 8.36 9.01 30.69
CA GLY A 204 7.15 9.23 29.92
C GLY A 204 5.90 8.63 30.54
N TYR A 205 5.95 7.34 30.86
CA TYR A 205 4.79 6.57 31.36
C TYR A 205 4.42 6.89 32.81
N LYS A 206 5.25 7.67 33.51
CA LYS A 206 5.13 7.86 34.96
C LYS A 206 3.76 8.38 35.38
N THR A 207 3.08 7.58 36.19
CA THR A 207 1.77 7.92 36.77
C THR A 207 1.55 7.16 38.09
N ASP A 208 0.66 7.68 38.94
CA ASP A 208 0.15 6.98 40.12
C ASP A 208 -1.21 6.29 39.86
N ILE A 209 -1.73 6.38 38.63
CA ILE A 209 -2.96 5.74 38.19
C ILE A 209 -2.63 4.35 37.65
N THR A 210 -3.26 3.34 38.24
CA THR A 210 -3.08 1.93 37.87
C THR A 210 -4.10 1.46 36.83
N ASN A 211 -5.34 1.96 36.91
CA ASN A 211 -6.42 1.58 35.99
C ASN A 211 -7.33 2.76 35.68
N ILE A 212 -7.91 2.72 34.49
CA ILE A 212 -8.93 3.65 34.00
C ILE A 212 -10.09 2.84 33.42
N ASP A 213 -11.31 3.08 33.90
CA ASP A 213 -12.53 2.45 33.37
C ASP A 213 -13.39 3.53 32.69
N ILE A 214 -13.68 3.39 31.39
CA ILE A 214 -14.42 4.37 30.59
C ILE A 214 -15.75 3.76 30.12
N LYS A 215 -16.87 4.32 30.59
CA LYS A 215 -18.23 3.81 30.30
C LYS A 215 -19.18 4.97 29.99
N GLY A 216 -19.52 5.14 28.71
CA GLY A 216 -20.35 6.24 28.26
C GLY A 216 -19.60 7.56 28.37
N ASP A 217 -20.12 8.50 29.16
CA ASP A 217 -19.48 9.77 29.49
C ASP A 217 -18.69 9.72 30.81
N HIS A 218 -18.70 8.60 31.52
CA HIS A 218 -18.04 8.44 32.82
C HIS A 218 -16.65 7.84 32.70
N ILE A 219 -15.69 8.41 33.45
CA ILE A 219 -14.36 7.84 33.65
C ILE A 219 -14.13 7.61 35.15
N GLU A 220 -13.74 6.40 35.52
CA GLU A 220 -13.26 6.04 36.87
C GLU A 220 -11.74 5.82 36.83
N PHE A 221 -11.01 6.49 37.72
CA PHE A 221 -9.56 6.34 37.89
C PHE A 221 -9.28 5.56 39.17
N THR A 222 -8.42 4.55 39.08
CA THR A 222 -7.92 3.79 40.23
C THR A 222 -6.44 4.09 40.47
N TYR A 223 -6.11 4.64 41.64
CA TYR A 223 -4.75 4.98 42.04
C TYR A 223 -4.03 3.81 42.72
N GLU A 224 -2.70 3.89 42.80
CA GLU A 224 -1.81 2.89 43.43
C GLU A 224 -2.20 2.59 44.90
N ASP A 225 -2.73 3.58 45.63
CA ASP A 225 -3.21 3.40 47.02
C ASP A 225 -4.58 2.70 47.12
N GLY A 226 -5.15 2.31 45.98
CA GLY A 226 -6.47 1.68 45.84
C GLY A 226 -7.64 2.67 45.87
N LYS A 227 -7.37 3.99 45.94
CA LYS A 227 -8.41 5.01 45.86
C LYS A 227 -9.02 5.02 44.46
N LYS A 228 -10.35 5.03 44.42
CA LYS A 228 -11.15 5.21 43.21
C LYS A 228 -11.86 6.56 43.23
N VAL A 229 -11.79 7.28 42.13
CA VAL A 229 -12.51 8.55 41.90
C VAL A 229 -13.05 8.53 40.48
N GLY A 230 -14.15 9.22 40.21
CA GLY A 230 -14.69 9.28 38.86
C GLY A 230 -15.50 10.54 38.63
N SER A 231 -15.69 10.87 37.37
CA SER A 231 -16.49 12.00 36.92
C SER A 231 -17.06 11.71 35.54
N ASP A 232 -18.18 12.35 35.22
CA ASP A 232 -18.64 12.46 33.85
C ASP A 232 -17.81 13.56 33.15
N TYR A 233 -17.46 13.35 31.88
CA TYR A 233 -16.61 14.25 31.10
C TYR A 233 -17.32 14.72 29.83
N ARG A 234 -17.15 16.01 29.54
CA ARG A 234 -17.67 16.64 28.33
C ARG A 234 -16.53 16.97 27.39
N TYR A 235 -16.68 16.57 26.12
CA TYR A 235 -15.76 16.96 25.06
C TYR A 235 -15.75 18.49 24.86
N VAL A 236 -14.56 19.08 24.78
CA VAL A 236 -14.39 20.53 24.59
C VAL A 236 -13.72 20.91 23.27
N GLY A 237 -13.29 19.93 22.48
CA GLY A 237 -12.60 20.10 21.21
C GLY A 237 -11.22 19.43 21.19
N TYR A 238 -10.54 19.52 20.06
CA TYR A 238 -9.17 19.06 19.89
C TYR A 238 -8.22 20.23 19.61
N TYR A 239 -6.92 19.99 19.72
CA TYR A 239 -5.89 20.81 19.09
C TYR A 239 -4.84 19.90 18.46
N ILE A 240 -4.02 20.47 17.59
CA ILE A 240 -2.95 19.75 16.90
C ILE A 240 -1.64 20.07 17.61
N GLN A 241 -1.04 19.04 18.20
CA GLN A 241 0.33 19.10 18.70
C GLN A 241 1.26 18.96 17.51
N ASN A 242 2.20 19.89 17.39
CA ASN A 242 3.29 19.80 16.43
C ASN A 242 4.53 19.43 17.24
N TRP A 243 5.12 18.29 16.96
CA TRP A 243 6.29 17.80 17.68
C TRP A 243 7.54 18.49 17.15
N SER A 244 8.56 18.61 18.00
CA SER A 244 9.86 19.14 17.60
C SER A 244 10.56 18.33 16.50
N THR A 245 10.16 17.06 16.34
CA THR A 245 10.57 16.13 15.28
C THR A 245 9.92 16.42 13.92
N GLY A 246 8.86 17.24 13.87
CA GLY A 246 8.14 17.59 12.65
C GLY A 246 6.85 16.81 12.40
N THR A 247 6.60 15.73 13.13
CA THR A 247 5.32 15.00 13.10
C THR A 247 4.22 15.77 13.84
N LYS A 248 2.97 15.35 13.66
CA LYS A 248 1.82 15.96 14.34
C LYS A 248 0.96 14.91 15.02
N ALA A 249 0.17 15.34 16.01
CA ALA A 249 -0.79 14.48 16.69
C ALA A 249 -2.05 15.27 17.09
N ALA A 250 -3.21 14.64 16.93
CA ALA A 250 -4.47 15.17 17.44
C ALA A 250 -4.57 14.93 18.95
N MET A 251 -4.91 15.99 19.69
CA MET A 251 -5.02 15.99 21.15
C MET A 251 -6.45 16.33 21.55
N TYR A 252 -7.18 15.35 22.08
CA TYR A 252 -8.62 15.44 22.37
C TYR A 252 -8.86 15.84 23.82
N ARG A 253 -9.54 16.97 24.03
CA ARG A 253 -9.71 17.55 25.36
C ARG A 253 -11.10 17.31 25.91
N PHE A 254 -11.15 16.96 27.20
CA PHE A 254 -12.39 16.82 27.94
C PHE A 254 -12.32 17.55 29.29
N GLU A 255 -13.45 18.08 29.72
CA GLU A 255 -13.60 18.75 31.01
C GLU A 255 -14.67 18.02 31.85
N ALA A 256 -14.37 17.79 33.13
CA ALA A 256 -15.28 17.19 34.09
C ALA A 256 -16.60 17.99 34.16
N ALA A 257 -17.71 17.33 33.88
CA ALA A 257 -19.05 17.90 34.00
C ALA A 257 -19.45 18.10 35.46
N ASP A 258 -19.11 17.12 36.32
CA ASP A 258 -19.30 17.17 37.76
C ASP A 258 -17.94 17.20 38.46
N LYS A 259 -17.62 18.31 39.12
CA LYS A 259 -16.34 18.50 39.81
C LYS A 259 -16.31 17.74 41.15
N ASP A 260 -16.45 16.41 41.10
CA ASP A 260 -16.34 15.56 42.27
C ASP A 260 -14.94 15.71 42.87
N PRO A 261 -14.80 16.00 44.18
CA PRO A 261 -13.50 16.11 44.84
C PRO A 261 -12.64 14.85 44.69
N GLY A 262 -11.71 14.90 43.75
CA GLY A 262 -10.64 13.92 43.60
C GLY A 262 -10.41 13.45 42.18
N ALA A 263 -11.39 13.58 41.28
CA ALA A 263 -11.21 13.29 39.86
C ALA A 263 -10.52 14.48 39.14
N PRO A 264 -9.69 14.23 38.12
CA PRO A 264 -9.05 15.31 37.35
C PRO A 264 -10.07 16.18 36.62
N ILE A 265 -9.94 17.51 36.68
CA ILE A 265 -10.91 18.42 36.06
C ILE A 265 -10.71 18.52 34.55
N TYR A 266 -9.47 18.62 34.10
CA TYR A 266 -9.07 18.77 32.70
C TYR A 266 -8.27 17.54 32.29
N ILE A 267 -8.72 16.85 31.24
CA ILE A 267 -8.02 15.68 30.69
C ILE A 267 -7.81 15.82 29.19
N GLU A 268 -6.75 15.19 28.71
CA GLU A 268 -6.34 15.21 27.32
C GLU A 268 -5.92 13.81 26.90
N PHE A 269 -6.56 13.30 25.85
CA PHE A 269 -6.26 12.01 25.22
C PHE A 269 -5.47 12.21 23.93
N ASN A 270 -4.58 11.27 23.68
CA ASN A 270 -3.97 11.02 22.39
C ASN A 270 -3.79 9.52 22.20
N ASP A 271 -4.38 8.97 21.15
CA ASP A 271 -4.41 7.55 20.80
C ASP A 271 -4.09 7.36 19.32
N HIS A 272 -3.33 8.29 18.74
CA HIS A 272 -2.83 8.23 17.36
C HIS A 272 -3.90 8.34 16.25
N MET A 273 -5.18 8.40 16.61
CA MET A 273 -6.30 8.49 15.67
C MET A 273 -6.76 9.93 15.44
N ILE A 274 -7.06 10.30 14.18
CA ILE A 274 -7.60 11.63 13.82
C ILE A 274 -9.11 11.64 13.52
N GLU A 275 -9.75 10.48 13.47
CA GLU A 275 -11.20 10.32 13.22
C GLU A 275 -11.83 9.33 14.21
N PRO A 276 -13.17 9.27 14.34
CA PRO A 276 -13.83 8.33 15.25
C PRO A 276 -13.43 6.87 14.99
N ALA A 277 -12.70 6.29 15.95
CA ALA A 277 -12.22 4.92 15.96
C ALA A 277 -12.12 4.41 17.41
N ALA A 278 -12.12 3.09 17.60
CA ALA A 278 -11.82 2.51 18.90
C ALA A 278 -10.32 2.65 19.20
N ALA A 279 -9.97 3.12 20.40
CA ALA A 279 -8.57 3.17 20.82
C ALA A 279 -8.00 1.75 21.02
N GLU A 280 -6.75 1.54 20.61
CA GLU A 280 -5.98 0.32 20.93
C GLU A 280 -5.14 0.51 22.21
N HIS A 281 -4.52 1.66 22.33
CA HIS A 281 -3.94 2.24 23.55
C HIS A 281 -4.14 3.74 23.53
N PHE A 282 -3.81 4.41 24.62
CA PHE A 282 -3.79 5.88 24.62
C PHE A 282 -2.82 6.43 25.64
N HIS A 283 -2.43 7.68 25.40
CA HIS A 283 -1.75 8.57 26.33
C HIS A 283 -2.76 9.52 26.94
N ILE A 284 -2.78 9.61 28.26
CA ILE A 284 -3.66 10.54 28.98
C ILE A 284 -2.87 11.46 29.89
N ARG A 285 -3.10 12.77 29.74
CA ARG A 285 -2.56 13.80 30.63
C ARG A 285 -3.68 14.58 31.28
N MET A 286 -3.41 15.18 32.42
CA MET A 286 -4.46 15.78 33.23
C MET A 286 -3.99 16.93 34.13
N SER A 287 -4.93 17.81 34.46
CA SER A 287 -4.72 18.93 35.39
C SER A 287 -6.01 19.27 36.15
N ASN A 288 -5.85 19.86 37.32
CA ASN A 288 -6.95 20.43 38.10
C ASN A 288 -7.03 21.97 37.99
N GLU A 289 -6.12 22.59 37.24
CA GLU A 289 -6.02 24.06 37.14
C GLU A 289 -6.58 24.57 35.81
N SER A 290 -6.07 24.07 34.68
CA SER A 290 -6.48 24.40 33.31
C SER A 290 -5.86 23.42 32.30
N PHE A 291 -6.31 23.45 31.05
CA PHE A 291 -5.63 22.74 29.96
C PHE A 291 -4.18 23.21 29.76
N ASP A 292 -3.91 24.52 29.88
CA ASP A 292 -2.54 25.07 29.76
C ASP A 292 -1.60 24.64 30.91
N ALA A 293 -2.15 24.09 32.00
CA ALA A 293 -1.39 23.58 33.13
C ALA A 293 -1.18 22.05 33.06
N ILE A 294 -1.63 21.41 31.98
CA ILE A 294 -1.26 20.02 31.68
C ILE A 294 0.23 20.00 31.31
N VAL A 295 0.95 18.98 31.80
CA VAL A 295 2.38 18.81 31.51
C VAL A 295 2.58 18.63 30.00
N ASP A 296 3.68 19.17 29.48
CA ASP A 296 4.02 19.07 28.07
C ASP A 296 4.00 17.60 27.62
N PRO A 297 3.31 17.28 26.51
CA PRO A 297 3.26 15.92 26.01
C PRO A 297 4.62 15.36 25.57
N GLU A 298 5.63 16.20 25.29
CA GLU A 298 7.01 15.74 25.03
C GLU A 298 7.76 15.28 26.29
N GLU A 299 7.25 15.61 27.48
CA GLU A 299 7.91 15.34 28.77
C GLU A 299 7.14 14.33 29.63
N SER A 300 5.86 14.08 29.31
CA SER A 300 5.00 13.17 30.06
C SER A 300 3.86 12.62 29.20
N TRP A 301 3.86 11.31 28.98
CA TRP A 301 2.82 10.60 28.22
C TRP A 301 2.44 9.30 28.94
N PRO A 302 1.68 9.37 30.05
CA PRO A 302 1.17 8.18 30.71
C PRO A 302 0.34 7.31 29.76
N THR A 303 0.84 6.13 29.45
CA THR A 303 0.23 5.20 28.48
C THR A 303 -0.58 4.10 29.16
N PHE A 304 -1.72 3.78 28.55
CA PHE A 304 -2.66 2.78 29.02
C PHE A 304 -3.04 1.82 27.90
N PHE A 305 -2.99 0.53 28.21
CA PHE A 305 -3.36 -0.59 27.33
C PHE A 305 -4.67 -1.24 27.80
N PRO A 306 -5.33 -2.06 26.98
CA PRO A 306 -6.51 -2.82 27.40
C PRO A 306 -6.17 -3.69 28.62
N ALA A 307 -7.04 -3.72 29.62
CA ALA A 307 -6.74 -4.34 30.91
C ALA A 307 -6.53 -5.87 30.86
N ASP A 308 -6.90 -6.52 29.75
CA ASP A 308 -6.66 -7.94 29.48
C ASP A 308 -5.34 -8.23 28.76
N MET A 309 -4.64 -7.19 28.27
CA MET A 309 -3.33 -7.32 27.65
C MET A 309 -2.27 -7.70 28.70
N THR A 310 -1.42 -8.66 28.34
CA THR A 310 -0.30 -9.12 29.15
C THR A 310 0.94 -8.28 28.90
N GLY A 311 1.91 -8.33 29.81
CA GLY A 311 3.18 -7.64 29.60
C GLY A 311 3.96 -8.14 28.38
N GLU A 312 3.78 -9.40 27.97
CA GLU A 312 4.36 -9.97 26.75
C GLU A 312 3.72 -9.36 25.51
N GLU A 313 2.38 -9.29 25.46
CA GLU A 313 1.65 -8.62 24.37
C GLU A 313 1.95 -7.10 24.31
N ILE A 314 2.22 -6.45 25.45
CA ILE A 314 2.69 -5.05 25.47
C ILE A 314 4.10 -4.95 24.91
N CYS A 315 5.01 -5.89 25.21
CA CYS A 315 6.34 -5.91 24.59
C CYS A 315 6.21 -6.06 23.08
N GLU A 316 5.43 -7.03 22.60
CA GLU A 316 5.18 -7.25 21.17
C GLU A 316 4.59 -6.00 20.50
N HIS A 317 3.66 -5.31 21.18
CA HIS A 317 3.12 -4.05 20.67
C HIS A 317 4.17 -2.92 20.64
N MET A 318 5.04 -2.83 21.64
CA MET A 318 6.10 -1.81 21.74
C MET A 318 7.29 -2.06 20.81
N GLU A 319 7.55 -3.32 20.47
CA GLU A 319 8.53 -3.73 19.48
C GLU A 319 8.08 -3.33 18.07
N GLY A 320 6.80 -2.95 17.89
CA GLY A 320 6.12 -3.08 16.61
C GLY A 320 5.95 -4.57 16.33
N HIS A 321 4.93 -4.98 15.58
CA HIS A 321 4.95 -6.35 15.10
C HIS A 321 6.14 -6.54 14.16
N ASP A 322 7.23 -7.04 14.72
CA ASP A 322 8.26 -7.80 14.06
C ASP A 322 7.58 -9.10 13.60
N HIS A 323 6.73 -8.99 12.57
CA HIS A 323 6.90 -9.93 11.48
C HIS A 323 8.36 -9.77 11.10
N GLU A 324 9.23 -10.69 11.58
CA GLU A 324 10.64 -10.85 11.17
C GLU A 324 10.86 -9.98 9.95
N HIS A 325 11.50 -8.80 9.99
CA HIS A 325 11.68 -7.90 8.80
C HIS A 325 11.56 -8.71 7.52
N GLU A 326 10.34 -8.88 7.01
CA GLU A 326 10.11 -9.84 5.92
C GLU A 326 10.46 -8.91 4.80
N GLU A 327 11.75 -8.90 4.45
CA GLU A 327 12.34 -7.95 3.53
C GLU A 327 11.33 -7.80 2.37
N GLU A 328 10.61 -6.67 2.35
CA GLU A 328 9.38 -6.58 1.55
C GLU A 328 9.79 -6.86 0.10
N ALA A 329 9.13 -7.80 -0.57
CA ALA A 329 9.52 -8.13 -1.92
C ALA A 329 9.29 -6.91 -2.82
N ASP A 330 10.31 -6.49 -3.56
CA ASP A 330 10.12 -5.50 -4.61
C ASP A 330 9.29 -6.13 -5.74
N GLU A 331 8.09 -5.61 -5.92
CA GLU A 331 7.07 -6.15 -6.81
C GLU A 331 7.30 -5.79 -8.28
N HIS A 332 8.18 -4.83 -8.57
CA HIS A 332 8.36 -4.22 -9.89
C HIS A 332 9.19 -5.09 -10.86
N VAL A 333 8.98 -6.41 -10.79
CA VAL A 333 9.73 -7.45 -11.51
C VAL A 333 9.65 -7.31 -13.02
N TRP A 334 8.58 -6.69 -13.54
CA TRP A 334 8.37 -6.49 -14.98
C TRP A 334 9.31 -5.45 -15.57
N LEU A 335 9.98 -4.62 -14.76
CA LEU A 335 10.94 -3.62 -15.25
C LEU A 335 12.33 -4.21 -15.55
N SER A 336 12.52 -5.51 -15.34
CA SER A 336 13.64 -6.29 -15.90
C SER A 336 13.22 -7.05 -17.15
N LEU A 337 13.96 -6.85 -18.25
CA LEU A 337 13.76 -7.62 -19.49
C LEU A 337 14.09 -9.11 -19.29
N LYS A 338 15.03 -9.44 -18.41
CA LYS A 338 15.42 -10.82 -18.09
C LYS A 338 14.33 -11.54 -17.29
N ASN A 339 13.70 -10.84 -16.34
CA ASN A 339 12.52 -11.34 -15.65
C ASN A 339 11.35 -11.50 -16.64
N ALA A 340 11.10 -10.51 -17.51
CA ALA A 340 10.04 -10.60 -18.51
C ALA A 340 10.18 -11.82 -19.43
N GLU A 341 11.40 -12.18 -19.87
CA GLU A 341 11.62 -13.42 -20.63
C GLU A 341 11.17 -14.68 -19.88
N THR A 342 11.47 -14.74 -18.57
CA THR A 342 11.12 -15.86 -17.69
C THR A 342 9.60 -15.94 -17.47
N LEU A 343 8.99 -14.79 -17.14
CA LEU A 343 7.56 -14.68 -16.87
C LEU A 343 6.71 -14.98 -18.11
N VAL A 344 7.08 -14.45 -19.27
CA VAL A 344 6.45 -14.77 -20.56
C VAL A 344 6.51 -16.27 -20.87
N GLY A 345 7.63 -16.92 -20.55
CA GLY A 345 7.78 -18.37 -20.67
C GLY A 345 6.78 -19.13 -19.80
N ALA A 346 6.67 -18.78 -18.52
CA ALA A 346 5.76 -19.43 -17.57
C ALA A 346 4.27 -19.25 -17.97
N ILE A 347 3.90 -18.04 -18.39
CA ILE A 347 2.54 -17.74 -18.88
C ILE A 347 2.24 -18.58 -20.14
N SER A 348 3.20 -18.70 -21.06
CA SER A 348 3.05 -19.51 -22.27
C SER A 348 2.86 -21.00 -21.95
N ASP A 349 3.63 -21.53 -21.00
CA ASP A 349 3.50 -22.93 -20.59
C ASP A 349 2.12 -23.23 -20.01
N ALA A 350 1.57 -22.33 -19.20
CA ALA A 350 0.20 -22.44 -18.68
C ALA A 350 -0.86 -22.39 -19.81
N LEU A 351 -0.70 -21.49 -20.77
CA LEU A 351 -1.59 -21.40 -21.94
C LEU A 351 -1.54 -22.67 -22.80
N GLN A 352 -0.35 -23.23 -23.01
CA GLN A 352 -0.18 -24.48 -23.77
C GLN A 352 -0.78 -25.70 -23.05
N GLU A 353 -0.77 -25.71 -21.72
CA GLU A 353 -1.40 -26.76 -20.90
C GLU A 353 -2.93 -26.72 -21.04
N LEU A 354 -3.52 -25.53 -20.95
CA LEU A 354 -4.97 -25.34 -20.98
C LEU A 354 -5.59 -25.38 -22.38
N ASP A 355 -4.91 -24.85 -23.40
CA ASP A 355 -5.35 -24.85 -24.81
C ASP A 355 -4.33 -25.58 -25.70
N SER A 356 -4.25 -26.90 -25.50
CA SER A 356 -3.30 -27.77 -26.19
C SER A 356 -3.46 -27.83 -27.72
N ASP A 357 -4.61 -27.43 -28.26
CA ASP A 357 -4.85 -27.35 -29.70
C ASP A 357 -4.07 -26.18 -30.34
N ASN A 358 -3.80 -25.13 -29.56
CA ASN A 358 -3.08 -23.93 -30.01
C ASN A 358 -1.62 -23.87 -29.52
N LYS A 359 -1.15 -24.90 -28.81
CA LYS A 359 0.17 -24.90 -28.16
C LYS A 359 1.35 -24.54 -29.07
N ASP A 360 1.37 -25.05 -30.31
CA ASP A 360 2.48 -24.83 -31.24
C ASP A 360 2.51 -23.36 -31.71
N THR A 361 1.33 -22.71 -31.76
CA THR A 361 1.22 -21.27 -32.04
C THR A 361 1.73 -20.46 -30.87
N TYR A 362 1.32 -20.77 -29.64
CA TYR A 362 1.81 -20.08 -28.44
C TYR A 362 3.32 -20.20 -28.29
N ALA A 363 3.87 -21.41 -28.40
CA ALA A 363 5.32 -21.63 -28.32
C ALA A 363 6.10 -20.85 -29.40
N ALA A 364 5.57 -20.76 -30.63
CA ALA A 364 6.20 -19.99 -31.69
C ALA A 364 6.16 -18.46 -31.44
N ASN A 365 5.01 -17.94 -30.98
CA ASN A 365 4.85 -16.53 -30.63
C ASN A 365 5.75 -16.14 -29.45
N THR A 366 5.74 -16.95 -28.38
CA THR A 366 6.61 -16.80 -27.21
C THR A 366 8.08 -16.76 -27.60
N SER A 367 8.53 -17.72 -28.42
CA SER A 367 9.93 -17.75 -28.89
C SER A 367 10.30 -16.47 -29.65
N ALA A 368 9.41 -16.00 -30.54
CA ALA A 368 9.63 -14.77 -31.29
C ALA A 368 9.61 -13.52 -30.41
N TYR A 369 8.81 -13.50 -29.35
CA TYR A 369 8.76 -12.38 -28.41
C TYR A 369 9.98 -12.34 -27.49
N ILE A 370 10.42 -13.49 -26.96
CA ILE A 370 11.66 -13.61 -26.17
C ILE A 370 12.88 -13.15 -27.00
N GLU A 371 12.93 -13.44 -28.31
CA GLU A 371 13.99 -12.90 -29.18
C GLU A 371 14.00 -11.37 -29.23
N LYS A 372 12.83 -10.71 -29.17
CA LYS A 372 12.75 -9.24 -29.12
C LYS A 372 13.19 -8.70 -27.75
N LEU A 373 12.75 -9.32 -26.66
CA LEU A 373 13.16 -8.97 -25.31
C LEU A 373 14.68 -9.07 -25.14
N SER A 374 15.26 -10.19 -25.58
CA SER A 374 16.71 -10.44 -25.51
C SER A 374 17.51 -9.47 -26.39
N ALA A 375 16.98 -9.10 -27.56
CA ALA A 375 17.59 -8.08 -28.39
C ALA A 375 17.60 -6.71 -27.68
N LEU A 376 16.47 -6.34 -27.05
CA LEU A 376 16.36 -5.09 -26.31
C LEU A 376 17.25 -5.08 -25.05
N ASP A 377 17.34 -6.19 -24.32
CA ASP A 377 18.27 -6.35 -23.19
C ASP A 377 19.72 -6.09 -23.60
N GLY A 378 20.14 -6.63 -24.76
CA GLY A 378 21.44 -6.35 -25.34
C GLY A 378 21.66 -4.87 -25.69
N GLU A 379 20.61 -4.15 -26.09
CA GLU A 379 20.69 -2.70 -26.33
C GLU A 379 20.79 -1.89 -25.03
N TYR A 380 20.10 -2.30 -23.96
CA TYR A 380 20.26 -1.72 -22.63
C TYR A 380 21.69 -1.89 -22.11
N GLN A 381 22.23 -3.11 -22.16
CA GLN A 381 23.61 -3.36 -21.74
C GLN A 381 24.60 -2.52 -22.57
N SER A 382 24.39 -2.42 -23.88
CA SER A 382 25.24 -1.60 -24.75
C SER A 382 25.17 -0.11 -24.43
N ALA A 383 23.97 0.40 -24.08
CA ALA A 383 23.77 1.78 -23.66
C ALA A 383 24.51 2.07 -22.35
N VAL A 384 24.37 1.17 -21.37
CA VAL A 384 25.07 1.31 -20.09
C VAL A 384 26.57 1.21 -20.29
N ASP A 385 27.10 0.21 -21.00
CA ASP A 385 28.55 0.03 -21.24
C ASP A 385 29.23 1.27 -21.84
N GLY A 386 28.52 1.97 -22.74
CA GLY A 386 29.00 3.18 -23.41
C GLY A 386 28.79 4.50 -22.64
N ALA A 387 28.08 4.48 -21.52
CA ALA A 387 27.63 5.67 -20.82
C ALA A 387 28.75 6.46 -20.11
N ALA A 388 28.61 7.79 -20.07
CA ALA A 388 29.45 8.68 -19.29
C ALA A 388 29.17 8.62 -17.78
N HIS A 389 27.91 8.41 -17.40
CA HIS A 389 27.44 8.27 -16.03
C HIS A 389 26.98 6.84 -15.76
N LYS A 390 27.05 6.41 -14.49
CA LYS A 390 26.61 5.08 -14.03
C LYS A 390 25.60 5.17 -12.87
N THR A 391 25.07 6.36 -12.66
CA THR A 391 24.18 6.67 -11.55
C THR A 391 22.96 7.39 -12.06
N LEU A 392 21.78 6.88 -11.68
CA LEU A 392 20.50 7.54 -11.89
C LEU A 392 20.09 8.27 -10.62
N LEU A 393 19.31 9.34 -10.74
CA LEU A 393 18.73 10.02 -9.58
C LEU A 393 17.27 10.31 -9.85
N PHE A 394 16.40 9.75 -9.02
CA PHE A 394 14.96 9.93 -9.08
C PHE A 394 14.52 10.95 -8.03
N GLY A 395 13.80 11.97 -8.48
CA GLY A 395 13.06 12.88 -7.60
C GLY A 395 11.64 12.38 -7.38
N ASP A 396 11.52 11.09 -7.09
CA ASP A 396 10.26 10.33 -7.03
C ASP A 396 10.51 8.97 -6.33
N ARG A 397 9.48 8.11 -6.31
CA ARG A 397 9.60 6.68 -5.98
C ARG A 397 10.54 5.96 -6.94
N PHE A 398 10.98 4.76 -6.56
CA PHE A 398 11.95 4.00 -7.34
C PHE A 398 11.52 2.56 -7.67
N PRO A 399 10.69 2.34 -8.71
CA PRO A 399 10.28 1.01 -9.13
C PRO A 399 11.32 0.29 -10.01
N PHE A 400 12.51 0.86 -10.22
CA PHE A 400 13.47 0.37 -11.23
C PHE A 400 14.60 -0.50 -10.64
N ARG A 401 14.40 -1.11 -9.46
CA ARG A 401 15.43 -1.90 -8.77
C ARG A 401 16.01 -3.02 -9.64
N TYR A 402 15.16 -3.86 -10.20
CA TYR A 402 15.61 -4.97 -11.04
C TYR A 402 16.39 -4.49 -12.27
N LEU A 403 16.00 -3.35 -12.86
CA LEU A 403 16.70 -2.74 -14.00
C LEU A 403 18.10 -2.28 -13.61
N VAL A 404 18.26 -1.57 -12.49
CA VAL A 404 19.59 -1.08 -12.09
C VAL A 404 20.51 -2.23 -11.68
N ASP A 405 19.98 -3.27 -11.02
CA ASP A 405 20.72 -4.49 -10.71
C ASP A 405 21.16 -5.22 -11.99
N ASP A 406 20.27 -5.34 -12.98
CA ASP A 406 20.54 -6.06 -14.23
C ASP A 406 21.71 -5.51 -15.01
N TYR A 407 21.92 -4.19 -14.94
CA TYR A 407 22.94 -3.48 -15.71
C TYR A 407 24.05 -2.87 -14.84
N GLY A 408 24.03 -3.10 -13.52
CA GLY A 408 25.05 -2.62 -12.59
C GLY A 408 25.11 -1.09 -12.47
N LEU A 409 23.95 -0.45 -12.47
CA LEU A 409 23.80 0.99 -12.22
C LEU A 409 23.65 1.25 -10.72
N SER A 410 24.10 2.42 -10.27
CA SER A 410 23.75 2.93 -8.94
C SER A 410 22.56 3.87 -9.06
N TYR A 411 21.84 4.10 -7.96
CA TYR A 411 20.79 5.11 -7.95
C TYR A 411 20.71 5.86 -6.62
N TYR A 412 20.00 6.97 -6.66
CA TYR A 412 19.43 7.66 -5.51
C TYR A 412 17.97 7.97 -5.83
N ALA A 413 17.08 7.93 -4.84
CA ALA A 413 15.67 8.23 -5.03
C ALA A 413 15.11 8.98 -3.82
N ALA A 414 13.97 9.64 -4.00
CA ALA A 414 13.29 10.31 -2.90
C ALA A 414 12.62 9.29 -1.97
N PHE A 415 12.03 8.24 -2.53
CA PHE A 415 11.33 7.19 -1.80
C PHE A 415 11.61 5.80 -2.40
N ALA A 416 11.33 4.75 -1.64
CA ALA A 416 11.33 3.36 -2.14
C ALA A 416 10.21 3.15 -3.17
N GLY A 417 10.20 1.99 -3.85
CA GLY A 417 9.28 1.70 -4.95
C GLY A 417 7.80 1.79 -4.54
N CYS A 418 7.48 1.20 -3.40
CA CYS A 418 6.11 1.07 -2.88
C CYS A 418 5.55 2.29 -2.13
N SER A 419 6.34 3.37 -1.95
CA SER A 419 5.91 4.52 -1.15
C SER A 419 4.67 5.23 -1.70
N ALA A 420 3.72 5.64 -0.86
CA ALA A 420 2.57 6.46 -1.27
C ALA A 420 2.82 7.98 -1.19
N GLU A 421 4.01 8.40 -0.78
CA GLU A 421 4.32 9.80 -0.45
C GLU A 421 4.20 10.75 -1.63
N SER A 422 3.74 11.97 -1.35
CA SER A 422 3.56 13.02 -2.37
C SER A 422 4.46 14.23 -2.16
N GLU A 423 5.15 14.32 -1.02
CA GLU A 423 6.09 15.37 -0.68
C GLU A 423 7.34 14.80 -0.02
N ALA A 424 8.51 15.32 -0.40
CA ALA A 424 9.79 14.93 0.20
C ALA A 424 10.25 15.98 1.22
N SER A 425 10.88 15.52 2.30
CA SER A 425 11.47 16.37 3.33
C SER A 425 12.53 17.30 2.74
N PHE A 426 12.76 18.44 3.42
CA PHE A 426 13.82 19.36 3.02
C PHE A 426 15.21 18.69 3.03
N GLU A 427 15.41 17.73 3.93
CA GLU A 427 16.67 16.99 4.08
C GLU A 427 16.91 16.08 2.88
N THR A 428 15.90 15.28 2.49
CA THR A 428 15.91 14.44 1.28
C THR A 428 16.17 15.30 0.04
N VAL A 429 15.42 16.38 -0.16
CA VAL A 429 15.61 17.30 -1.30
C VAL A 429 17.01 17.91 -1.30
N SER A 430 17.51 18.38 -0.15
CA SER A 430 18.84 18.97 -0.04
C SER A 430 19.95 17.96 -0.32
N PHE A 431 19.78 16.73 0.16
CA PHE A 431 20.71 15.63 -0.08
C PHE A 431 20.77 15.29 -1.58
N LEU A 432 19.62 15.05 -2.20
CA LEU A 432 19.53 14.70 -3.62
C LEU A 432 20.10 15.82 -4.51
N ALA A 433 19.80 17.08 -4.21
CA ALA A 433 20.38 18.22 -4.94
C ALA A 433 21.92 18.27 -4.84
N LYS A 434 22.49 17.99 -3.65
CA LYS A 434 23.94 17.89 -3.48
C LYS A 434 24.54 16.73 -4.27
N LYS A 435 23.86 15.57 -4.32
CA LYS A 435 24.32 14.42 -5.12
C LYS A 435 24.29 14.72 -6.62
N VAL A 436 23.27 15.43 -7.11
CA VAL A 436 23.21 15.93 -8.50
C VAL A 436 24.44 16.78 -8.81
N ASP A 437 24.77 17.75 -7.94
CA ASP A 437 25.93 18.64 -8.12
C ASP A 437 27.28 17.89 -8.00
N GLU A 438 27.41 17.00 -7.02
CA GLU A 438 28.61 16.21 -6.75
C GLU A 438 28.97 15.30 -7.92
N LEU A 439 27.96 14.57 -8.42
CA LEU A 439 28.11 13.60 -9.51
C LEU A 439 27.97 14.25 -10.90
N LYS A 440 27.61 15.53 -10.94
CA LYS A 440 27.37 16.31 -12.17
C LYS A 440 26.35 15.63 -13.08
N LEU A 441 25.27 15.14 -12.49
CA LEU A 441 24.23 14.45 -13.24
C LEU A 441 23.53 15.44 -14.18
N PRO A 442 23.28 15.06 -15.44
CA PRO A 442 22.69 15.97 -16.43
C PRO A 442 21.17 16.13 -16.25
N CYS A 443 20.55 15.26 -15.45
CA CYS A 443 19.10 15.21 -15.27
C CYS A 443 18.71 14.69 -13.87
N VAL A 444 17.43 14.90 -13.55
CA VAL A 444 16.69 14.25 -12.47
C VAL A 444 15.54 13.48 -13.12
N LEU A 445 15.34 12.24 -12.71
CA LEU A 445 14.32 11.34 -13.25
C LEU A 445 13.06 11.37 -12.38
N THR A 446 11.92 11.03 -12.98
CA THR A 446 10.60 10.87 -12.35
C THR A 446 9.90 9.67 -12.98
N ILE A 447 8.85 9.17 -12.32
CA ILE A 447 7.94 8.20 -12.92
C ILE A 447 6.82 8.89 -13.71
N GLU A 448 5.98 8.11 -14.39
CA GLU A 448 4.83 8.63 -15.12
C GLU A 448 3.87 9.42 -14.22
N GLY A 449 3.23 10.43 -14.79
CA GLY A 449 2.32 11.29 -14.04
C GLY A 449 2.40 12.74 -14.49
N LYS A 450 1.67 13.61 -13.80
CA LYS A 450 1.66 15.06 -14.07
C LYS A 450 2.32 15.89 -12.97
N ASN A 451 2.63 15.26 -11.85
CA ASN A 451 3.22 15.92 -10.69
C ASN A 451 4.71 15.57 -10.63
N HIS A 452 5.57 16.55 -10.95
CA HIS A 452 7.02 16.39 -10.89
C HIS A 452 7.65 17.36 -9.88
N LYS A 453 6.86 17.84 -8.91
CA LYS A 453 7.26 18.88 -7.95
C LYS A 453 8.54 18.54 -7.19
N ILE A 454 8.73 17.27 -6.81
CA ILE A 454 9.91 16.86 -6.05
C ILE A 454 11.16 16.98 -6.92
N ALA A 455 11.14 16.44 -8.14
CA ALA A 455 12.21 16.63 -9.11
C ALA A 455 12.47 18.11 -9.45
N GLU A 456 11.42 18.92 -9.64
CA GLU A 456 11.54 20.37 -9.83
C GLU A 456 12.25 21.03 -8.64
N THR A 457 11.84 20.70 -7.42
CA THR A 457 12.42 21.25 -6.19
C THR A 457 13.88 20.83 -6.02
N ILE A 458 14.23 19.59 -6.35
CA ILE A 458 15.62 19.12 -6.35
C ILE A 458 16.45 19.97 -7.32
N VAL A 459 15.99 20.12 -8.58
CA VAL A 459 16.69 20.93 -9.60
C VAL A 459 16.84 22.38 -9.13
N GLU A 460 15.81 22.98 -8.52
CA GLU A 460 15.87 24.34 -8.00
C GLU A 460 16.88 24.53 -6.84
N ASN A 461 17.20 23.45 -6.12
CA ASN A 461 18.17 23.44 -5.02
C ASN A 461 19.60 23.07 -5.46
N THR A 462 19.81 22.69 -6.72
CA THR A 462 21.17 22.50 -7.28
C THR A 462 21.89 23.84 -7.48
N ALA A 463 23.21 23.78 -7.63
CA ALA A 463 24.04 24.95 -7.88
C ALA A 463 23.77 25.59 -9.26
N GLU A 464 23.56 24.77 -10.30
CA GLU A 464 23.42 25.24 -11.69
C GLU A 464 21.96 25.40 -12.15
N LYS A 465 21.00 24.67 -11.54
CA LYS A 465 19.55 24.75 -11.82
C LYS A 465 19.19 24.56 -13.29
N ASN A 466 19.96 23.72 -13.99
CA ASN A 466 19.89 23.55 -15.43
C ASN A 466 19.70 22.08 -15.86
N GLN A 467 19.61 21.17 -14.89
CA GLN A 467 19.35 19.76 -15.13
C GLN A 467 17.97 19.59 -15.76
N LYS A 468 17.90 18.65 -16.71
CA LYS A 468 16.62 18.26 -17.30
C LYS A 468 15.82 17.43 -16.31
N ILE A 469 14.50 17.52 -16.39
CA ILE A 469 13.62 16.53 -15.77
C ILE A 469 13.21 15.56 -16.87
N LEU A 470 13.49 14.29 -16.66
CA LEU A 470 13.14 13.20 -17.58
C LEU A 470 12.16 12.25 -16.88
N THR A 471 11.31 11.59 -17.66
CA THR A 471 10.31 10.65 -17.15
C THR A 471 10.62 9.27 -17.69
N MET A 472 10.81 8.30 -16.80
CA MET A 472 10.85 6.87 -17.13
C MET A 472 9.53 6.26 -16.69
N ASP A 473 8.89 5.53 -17.59
CA ASP A 473 7.56 4.97 -17.39
C ASP A 473 7.68 3.62 -16.67
N SER A 474 7.11 3.52 -15.46
CA SER A 474 7.12 2.31 -14.65
C SER A 474 6.03 1.31 -15.06
N MET A 475 5.11 1.71 -15.94
CA MET A 475 3.93 0.96 -16.38
C MET A 475 2.89 0.67 -15.28
N GLN A 476 3.04 1.21 -14.07
CA GLN A 476 2.14 0.92 -12.95
C GLN A 476 0.77 1.60 -13.06
N ALA A 477 0.68 2.68 -13.86
CA ALA A 477 -0.56 3.45 -14.05
C ALA A 477 -1.05 3.45 -15.52
N THR A 478 -0.77 2.38 -16.28
CA THR A 478 -1.18 2.27 -17.69
C THR A 478 -2.69 2.14 -17.85
N THR A 479 -3.30 2.85 -18.80
CA THR A 479 -4.75 2.80 -19.01
C THR A 479 -5.17 1.95 -20.21
N SER A 480 -6.42 1.47 -20.18
CA SER A 480 -7.13 0.89 -21.33
C SER A 480 -7.11 1.79 -22.59
N GLU A 481 -7.00 3.11 -22.44
CA GLU A 481 -6.90 4.04 -23.56
C GLU A 481 -5.50 4.04 -24.18
N ASP A 482 -4.45 3.93 -23.37
CA ASP A 482 -3.07 3.83 -23.84
C ASP A 482 -2.87 2.55 -24.66
N VAL A 483 -3.42 1.43 -24.16
CA VAL A 483 -3.45 0.14 -24.88
C VAL A 483 -4.16 0.29 -26.24
N LYS A 484 -5.32 0.97 -26.29
CA LYS A 484 -6.06 1.22 -27.55
C LYS A 484 -5.28 2.12 -28.51
N ASN A 485 -4.47 3.03 -27.98
CA ASN A 485 -3.60 3.90 -28.75
C ASN A 485 -2.31 3.20 -29.23
N GLY A 486 -2.15 1.91 -28.93
CA GLY A 486 -1.08 1.07 -29.45
C GLY A 486 0.12 0.95 -28.52
N MET A 487 -0.02 1.33 -27.25
CA MET A 487 1.01 1.04 -26.24
C MET A 487 1.16 -0.48 -26.07
N THR A 488 2.41 -0.93 -26.10
CA THR A 488 2.84 -2.30 -25.78
C THR A 488 3.95 -2.27 -24.75
N TYR A 489 4.14 -3.34 -23.98
CA TYR A 489 5.23 -3.47 -23.01
C TYR A 489 6.58 -3.17 -23.68
N LEU A 490 6.82 -3.76 -24.87
CA LEU A 490 8.05 -3.54 -25.61
C LEU A 490 8.24 -2.07 -26.01
N SER A 491 7.18 -1.37 -26.43
CA SER A 491 7.27 0.04 -26.81
C SER A 491 7.64 0.95 -25.62
N VAL A 492 7.15 0.62 -24.41
CA VAL A 492 7.47 1.37 -23.20
C VAL A 492 8.92 1.11 -22.79
N MET A 493 9.38 -0.14 -22.84
CA MET A 493 10.78 -0.48 -22.59
C MET A 493 11.73 0.16 -23.62
N GLU A 494 11.36 0.22 -24.90
CA GLU A 494 12.13 0.95 -25.92
C GLU A 494 12.19 2.47 -25.63
N GLN A 495 11.08 3.06 -25.17
CA GLN A 495 11.04 4.46 -24.75
C GLN A 495 11.94 4.71 -23.54
N ASN A 496 11.86 3.85 -22.52
CA ASN A 496 12.69 3.91 -21.32
C ASN A 496 14.18 3.78 -21.66
N LEU A 497 14.55 2.92 -22.62
CA LEU A 497 15.93 2.87 -23.13
C LEU A 497 16.39 4.21 -23.73
N GLY A 498 15.51 4.89 -24.45
CA GLY A 498 15.77 6.23 -24.98
C GLY A 498 16.07 7.23 -23.87
N VAL A 499 15.26 7.23 -22.81
CA VAL A 499 15.44 8.09 -21.64
C VAL A 499 16.72 7.73 -20.89
N LEU A 500 17.00 6.44 -20.71
CA LEU A 500 18.20 5.94 -20.06
C LEU A 500 19.48 6.39 -20.79
N LYS A 501 19.49 6.31 -22.12
CA LYS A 501 20.59 6.82 -22.96
C LYS A 501 20.81 8.32 -22.75
N GLU A 502 19.75 9.11 -22.64
CA GLU A 502 19.85 10.55 -22.38
C GLU A 502 20.34 10.85 -20.96
N ALA A 503 19.86 10.11 -19.96
CA ALA A 503 20.21 10.28 -18.56
C ALA A 503 21.68 9.93 -18.28
N LEU A 504 22.17 8.87 -18.93
CA LEU A 504 23.51 8.34 -18.69
C LEU A 504 24.61 9.01 -19.54
N GLY A 505 24.25 9.77 -20.57
CA GLY A 505 25.16 10.64 -21.35
C GLY A 505 25.98 9.94 -22.41
#